data_AF-A0A897NET3-F1
#
_entry.id   AF-A0A897NET3-F1
#
_cell.length_a   1.000
_cell.length_b   1.000
_cell.length_c   1.000
_cell.angle_alpha   90.00
_cell.angle_beta   90.00
_cell.angle_gamma   90.00
#
_symmetry.space_group_name_H-M   'P 1'
#
loop_
_entity.id
_entity.type
_entity.pdbx_description
1 polymer ?
#
loop_
_entity_poly.entity_id
_entity_poly.type
_entity_poly.pdbx_seq_one_letter_code
_entity_poly.pdbx_strand_id
1 'polypeptide(L)'
;MRRDELYVAILGIAVGLAGVGALGGAFGLEISESIPFVTLTGTYVLWRSIVLLSAGGFYLAAARGGLAARPNQALVVMASAMLWIVAGTDLLGTLLGAIAGGSGVWIAPPGDVAAAFEPPYRPSLLAVPFTAIALRYLDGESADRRTANGQDDEPNADGERGPP
;
A
#
# COMPACT_ATOMS: atom_id res chain seq x y z
N MET A 1 2.51 -0.53 -23.32
CA MET A 1 2.09 -0.50 -21.90
C MET A 1 0.75 0.20 -21.80
N ARG A 2 -0.20 -0.42 -21.12
CA ARG A 2 -1.47 0.23 -20.73
C ARG A 2 -1.16 1.33 -19.70
N ARG A 3 -2.03 2.34 -19.61
CA ARG A 3 -1.88 3.47 -18.66
C ARG A 3 -1.76 3.00 -17.21
N ASP A 4 -2.48 1.94 -16.86
CA ASP A 4 -2.49 1.36 -15.51
C ASP A 4 -1.14 0.71 -15.16
N GLU A 5 -0.50 0.05 -16.13
CA GLU A 5 0.84 -0.55 -15.96
C GLU A 5 1.91 0.52 -15.76
N LEU A 6 1.81 1.61 -16.52
CA LEU A 6 2.71 2.74 -16.38
C LEU A 6 2.56 3.41 -15.01
N TYR A 7 1.32 3.60 -14.54
CA TYR A 7 1.04 4.14 -13.22
C TYR A 7 1.65 3.26 -12.11
N VAL A 8 1.41 1.95 -12.16
CA VAL A 8 1.95 1.00 -11.17
C VAL A 8 3.48 0.95 -11.23
N ALA A 9 4.08 1.03 -12.42
CA ALA A 9 5.54 1.10 -12.57
C ALA A 9 6.12 2.37 -11.94
N ILE A 10 5.53 3.54 -12.21
CA ILE A 10 5.96 4.82 -11.64
C ILE A 10 5.83 4.80 -10.12
N LEU A 11 4.70 4.30 -9.61
CA LEU A 11 4.48 4.14 -8.17
C LEU A 11 5.54 3.21 -7.56
N GLY A 12 5.82 2.08 -8.20
CA GLY A 12 6.85 1.13 -7.77
C GLY A 12 8.24 1.75 -7.73
N ILE A 13 8.61 2.55 -8.73
CA ILE A 13 9.88 3.29 -8.74
C ILE A 13 9.93 4.30 -7.59
N ALA A 14 8.88 5.12 -7.42
CA ALA A 14 8.83 6.13 -6.37
C ALA A 14 8.94 5.51 -4.96
N VAL A 15 8.18 4.45 -4.70
CA VAL A 15 8.21 3.70 -3.43
C VAL A 15 9.57 3.02 -3.23
N GLY A 16 10.13 2.42 -4.28
CA GLY A 16 11.45 1.80 -4.24
C GLY A 16 12.56 2.81 -3.92
N LEU A 17 12.57 3.97 -4.58
CA LEU A 17 13.52 5.06 -4.32
C LEU A 17 13.40 5.60 -2.90
N ALA A 18 12.18 5.77 -2.40
CA ALA A 18 11.95 6.15 -1.01
C ALA A 18 12.51 5.08 -0.03
N GLY A 19 12.36 3.80 -0.36
CA GLY A 19 12.98 2.70 0.38
C GLY A 19 14.51 2.74 0.37
N VAL A 20 15.13 3.00 -0.79
CA VAL A 20 16.60 3.16 -0.90
C VAL A 20 17.09 4.35 -0.09
N GLY A 21 16.42 5.50 -0.19
CA GLY A 21 16.76 6.70 0.57
C GLY A 21 16.66 6.47 2.08
N ALA A 22 15.57 5.83 2.53
CA ALA A 22 15.39 5.48 3.93
C ALA A 22 16.43 4.44 4.40
N LEU A 23 16.83 3.50 3.54
CA LEU A 23 17.87 2.54 3.85
C LEU A 23 19.23 3.23 4.03
N GLY A 24 19.57 4.19 3.16
CA GLY A 24 20.79 4.96 3.32
C GLY A 24 20.80 5.80 4.61
N GLY A 25 19.66 6.42 4.95
CA GLY A 25 19.49 7.08 6.25
C GLY A 25 19.68 6.13 7.45
N ALA A 26 19.25 4.87 7.33
CA ALA A 26 19.46 3.85 8.37
C ALA A 26 20.95 3.54 8.61
N PHE A 27 21.77 3.62 7.57
CA PHE A 27 23.21 3.37 7.63
C PHE A 27 24.03 4.64 7.94
N GLY A 28 23.39 5.75 8.28
CA GLY A 28 24.07 7.02 8.58
C GLY A 28 24.68 7.69 7.34
N LEU A 29 24.25 7.30 6.13
CA LEU A 29 24.53 8.13 4.95
C LEU A 29 23.72 9.41 5.11
N GLU A 30 24.38 10.56 5.04
CA GLU A 30 23.75 11.87 4.97
C GLU A 30 23.06 12.04 3.61
N ILE A 31 22.05 11.20 3.34
CA ILE A 31 21.08 11.39 2.26
C ILE A 31 20.10 12.45 2.74
N SER A 32 20.67 13.64 2.93
CA SER A 32 20.07 14.95 3.06
C SER A 32 18.73 15.04 3.82
N GLU A 33 18.79 15.66 4.99
CA GLU A 33 17.67 16.37 5.65
C GLU A 33 17.05 17.49 4.77
N SER A 34 17.41 17.60 3.48
CA SER A 34 17.02 18.71 2.59
C SER A 34 15.63 18.61 1.98
N ILE A 35 14.85 17.54 2.23
CA ILE A 35 13.44 17.53 1.90
C ILE A 35 12.65 17.97 3.15
N PRO A 36 12.27 19.25 3.26
CA PRO A 36 11.71 19.82 4.50
C PRO A 36 10.40 19.17 4.95
N PHE A 37 9.77 18.37 4.08
CA PHE A 37 8.48 17.73 4.33
C PHE A 37 8.60 16.22 4.61
N VAL A 38 9.79 15.62 4.52
CA VAL A 38 9.96 14.16 4.59
C VAL A 38 11.02 13.75 5.60
N THR A 39 10.66 12.84 6.52
CA THR A 39 11.61 12.26 7.48
C THR A 39 12.00 10.82 7.12
N LEU A 40 13.31 10.64 6.92
CA LEU A 40 13.96 9.36 6.65
C LEU A 40 14.53 8.74 7.93
N THR A 41 14.39 9.39 9.09
CA THR A 41 14.91 8.96 10.40
C THR A 41 13.81 8.41 11.33
N GLY A 42 14.21 7.67 12.38
CA GLY A 42 13.29 7.04 13.34
C GLY A 42 13.71 5.63 13.80
N THR A 43 13.06 5.15 14.87
CA THR A 43 13.40 3.88 15.55
C THR A 43 13.29 2.65 14.65
N TYR A 44 12.35 2.64 13.71
CA TYR A 44 12.07 1.48 12.85
C TYR A 44 12.43 1.73 11.38
N VAL A 45 13.36 2.64 11.11
CA VAL A 45 13.73 3.02 9.73
C VAL A 45 14.21 1.81 8.94
N LEU A 46 15.07 0.96 9.49
CA LEU A 46 15.59 -0.21 8.77
C LEU A 46 14.47 -1.16 8.31
N TRP A 47 13.55 -1.49 9.21
CA TRP A 47 12.38 -2.33 8.90
C TRP A 47 11.49 -1.68 7.83
N ARG A 48 11.17 -0.40 8.03
CA ARG A 48 10.38 0.38 7.07
C ARG A 48 11.01 0.37 5.68
N SER A 49 12.32 0.58 5.58
CA SER A 49 13.05 0.57 4.32
C SER A 49 12.96 -0.77 3.59
N ILE A 50 13.07 -1.89 4.32
CA ILE A 50 12.88 -3.23 3.75
C ILE A 50 11.47 -3.35 3.16
N VAL A 51 10.44 -2.94 3.91
CA VAL A 51 9.05 -2.99 3.44
C VAL A 51 8.83 -2.13 2.19
N LEU A 52 9.35 -0.89 2.15
CA LEU A 52 9.23 -0.03 0.96
C LEU A 52 9.95 -0.63 -0.24
N LEU A 53 11.16 -1.18 -0.06
CA LEU A 53 11.90 -1.83 -1.15
C LEU A 53 11.14 -3.04 -1.70
N SER A 54 10.62 -3.89 -0.82
CA SER A 54 9.79 -5.03 -1.22
C SER A 54 8.52 -4.59 -1.95
N ALA A 55 7.80 -3.59 -1.43
CA ALA A 55 6.59 -3.08 -2.05
C ALA A 55 6.87 -2.47 -3.44
N GLY A 56 7.93 -1.66 -3.57
CA GLY A 56 8.38 -1.11 -4.84
C GLY A 56 8.73 -2.22 -5.85
N GLY A 57 9.45 -3.25 -5.39
CA GLY A 57 9.78 -4.44 -6.17
C GLY A 57 8.55 -5.20 -6.67
N PHE A 58 7.54 -5.39 -5.83
CA PHE A 58 6.29 -6.05 -6.20
C PHE A 58 5.47 -5.25 -7.21
N TYR A 59 5.39 -3.92 -7.08
CA TYR A 59 4.76 -3.08 -8.10
C TYR A 59 5.49 -3.16 -9.44
N LEU A 60 6.83 -3.10 -9.44
CA LEU A 60 7.65 -3.25 -10.64
C LEU A 60 7.49 -4.63 -11.29
N ALA A 61 7.46 -5.69 -10.49
CA ALA A 61 7.23 -7.06 -10.96
C ALA A 61 5.84 -7.20 -11.60
N ALA A 62 4.81 -6.67 -10.96
CA ALA A 62 3.44 -6.67 -11.49
C ALA A 62 3.33 -5.89 -12.81
N ALA A 63 3.97 -4.71 -12.89
CA ALA A 63 3.96 -3.90 -14.09
C ALA A 63 4.71 -4.54 -15.26
N ARG A 64 5.82 -5.26 -15.01
CA ARG A 64 6.58 -6.00 -16.03
C ARG A 64 5.85 -7.26 -16.50
N GLY A 65 5.16 -7.96 -15.59
CA GLY A 65 4.41 -9.17 -15.91
C GLY A 65 3.07 -8.92 -16.61
N GLY A 66 2.59 -7.68 -16.62
CA GLY A 66 1.30 -7.28 -17.22
C GLY A 66 0.12 -7.46 -16.25
N LEU A 67 -0.69 -6.41 -16.09
CA LEU A 67 -1.78 -6.38 -15.10
C LEU A 67 -3.06 -7.10 -15.56
N ALA A 68 -3.04 -7.75 -16.72
CA ALA A 68 -4.13 -8.60 -17.19
C ALA A 68 -4.18 -9.95 -16.43
N ALA A 69 -3.04 -10.41 -15.90
CA ALA A 69 -2.96 -11.67 -15.18
C ALA A 69 -3.31 -11.49 -13.69
N ARG A 70 -4.20 -12.34 -13.15
CA ARG A 70 -4.59 -12.31 -11.73
C ARG A 70 -3.41 -12.37 -10.74
N PRO A 71 -2.34 -13.18 -10.97
CA PRO A 71 -1.19 -13.20 -10.07
C PRO A 71 -0.50 -11.83 -9.93
N ASN A 72 -0.44 -11.05 -11.00
CA ASN A 72 0.19 -9.72 -10.98
C ASN A 72 -0.70 -8.69 -10.28
N GLN A 73 -2.03 -8.82 -10.40
CA GLN A 73 -2.97 -8.01 -9.63
C GLN A 73 -2.83 -8.28 -8.13
N ALA A 74 -2.65 -9.54 -7.73
CA ALA A 74 -2.40 -9.91 -6.34
C ALA A 74 -1.11 -9.28 -5.79
N LEU A 75 -0.04 -9.17 -6.60
CA LEU A 75 1.18 -8.46 -6.21
C LEU A 75 0.94 -6.97 -5.92
N VAL A 76 0.10 -6.29 -6.71
CA VAL A 76 -0.27 -4.89 -6.48
C VAL A 76 -1.04 -4.74 -5.16
N VAL A 77 -2.00 -5.63 -4.90
CA VAL A 77 -2.78 -5.64 -3.64
C VAL A 77 -1.86 -5.91 -2.45
N MET A 78 -0.94 -6.87 -2.57
CA MET A 78 0.02 -7.21 -1.53
C MET A 78 0.96 -6.04 -1.22
N ALA A 79 1.54 -5.42 -2.25
CA ALA A 79 2.38 -4.23 -2.10
C ALA A 79 1.63 -3.08 -1.43
N SER A 80 0.35 -2.89 -1.78
CA SER A 80 -0.51 -1.87 -1.17
C SER A 80 -0.79 -2.17 0.30
N ALA A 81 -1.12 -3.42 0.63
CA ALA A 81 -1.36 -3.84 2.01
C ALA A 81 -0.13 -3.63 2.89
N MET A 82 1.06 -3.96 2.39
CA MET A 82 2.33 -3.71 3.09
C MET A 82 2.51 -2.22 3.42
N LEU A 83 2.24 -1.33 2.47
CA LEU A 83 2.32 0.12 2.69
C LEU A 83 1.28 0.61 3.71
N TRP A 84 0.05 0.09 3.64
CA TRP A 84 -1.00 0.40 4.60
C TRP A 84 -0.67 -0.03 6.03
N ILE A 85 -0.09 -1.22 6.20
CA ILE A 85 0.33 -1.71 7.52
C ILE A 85 1.38 -0.76 8.10
N VAL A 86 2.43 -0.44 7.35
CA VAL A 86 3.51 0.44 7.83
C VAL A 86 2.99 1.85 8.13
N ALA A 87 2.25 2.44 7.20
CA ALA A 87 1.68 3.77 7.39
C ALA A 87 0.68 3.81 8.55
N GLY A 88 -0.13 2.76 8.72
CA GLY A 88 -1.08 2.62 9.81
C GLY A 88 -0.39 2.49 11.16
N THR A 89 0.67 1.68 11.26
CA THR A 89 1.47 1.57 12.49
C THR A 89 2.20 2.87 12.83
N ASP A 90 2.69 3.59 11.82
CA ASP A 90 3.31 4.89 11.99
C ASP A 90 2.31 5.92 12.55
N LEU A 91 1.13 6.01 11.92
CA LEU A 91 0.07 6.93 12.31
C LEU A 91 -0.47 6.62 13.71
N LEU A 92 -0.68 5.33 14.00
CA LEU A 92 -1.14 4.86 15.30
C LEU A 92 -0.09 5.15 16.38
N GLY A 93 1.20 4.92 16.08
CA GLY A 93 2.30 5.26 16.99
C GLY A 93 2.37 6.75 17.30
N THR A 94 2.23 7.61 16.28
CA THR A 94 2.14 9.07 16.45
C THR A 94 0.94 9.45 17.31
N LEU A 95 -0.24 8.88 17.04
CA LEU A 95 -1.45 9.16 17.80
C LEU A 95 -1.31 8.76 19.28
N LEU A 96 -0.83 7.54 19.55
CA LEU A 96 -0.63 7.08 20.94
C LEU A 96 0.43 7.90 21.67
N GLY A 97 1.51 8.26 20.98
CA GLY A 97 2.56 9.15 21.52
C GLY A 97 2.04 10.55 21.81
N ALA A 98 1.12 11.05 20.98
CA ALA A 98 0.52 12.37 21.14
C ALA A 98 -0.54 12.42 22.26
N ILE A 99 -1.26 11.32 22.50
CA ILE A 99 -2.26 11.25 23.58
C ILE A 99 -1.58 11.22 24.96
N ALA A 100 -0.46 10.52 25.10
CA ALA A 100 0.24 10.42 26.37
C ALA A 100 0.82 11.79 26.77
N GLY A 101 0.20 12.44 27.77
CA GLY A 101 0.73 13.69 28.29
C GLY A 101 2.04 13.50 29.05
N GLY A 102 2.87 14.55 29.09
CA GLY A 102 4.14 14.55 29.80
C GLY A 102 4.00 14.42 31.32
N SER A 103 5.11 14.56 32.04
CA SER A 103 5.15 14.45 33.52
C SER A 103 4.19 15.44 34.19
N GLY A 104 3.02 14.96 34.62
CA GLY A 104 2.01 15.78 35.32
C GLY A 104 0.67 15.93 34.58
N VAL A 105 0.58 15.50 33.32
CA VAL A 105 -0.66 15.54 32.52
C VAL A 105 -0.90 14.16 31.93
N TRP A 106 -2.03 13.52 32.22
CA TRP A 106 -2.33 12.17 31.70
C TRP A 106 -2.71 12.18 30.21
N ILE A 107 -3.40 13.21 29.75
CA ILE A 107 -3.89 13.35 28.37
C ILE A 107 -3.47 14.71 27.83
N ALA A 108 -2.75 14.73 26.71
CA ALA A 108 -2.31 15.98 26.08
C ALA A 108 -3.52 16.84 25.60
N PRO A 109 -3.40 18.17 25.63
CA PRO A 109 -4.34 19.08 24.99
C PRO A 109 -4.57 18.71 23.51
N PRO A 110 -5.77 18.91 22.96
CA PRO A 110 -6.07 18.59 21.56
C PRO A 110 -5.22 19.37 20.55
N GLY A 111 -4.70 20.55 20.94
CA GLY A 111 -3.74 21.31 20.12
C GLY A 111 -2.39 20.60 19.98
N ASP A 112 -1.89 19.97 21.06
CA ASP A 112 -0.63 19.23 21.05
C ASP A 112 -0.77 17.92 20.26
N VAL A 113 -1.97 17.31 20.30
CA VAL A 113 -2.30 16.15 19.47
C VAL A 113 -2.31 16.53 17.99
N ALA A 114 -2.88 17.68 17.63
CA ALA A 114 -2.88 18.16 16.25
C ALA A 114 -1.46 18.48 15.76
N ALA A 115 -0.62 19.10 16.61
CA ALA A 115 0.77 19.41 16.30
C ALA A 115 1.61 18.15 16.03
N ALA A 116 1.26 17.01 16.62
CA ALA A 116 1.97 15.74 16.38
C ALA A 116 1.82 15.20 14.93
N PHE A 117 0.83 15.69 14.17
CA PHE A 117 0.62 15.33 12.76
C PHE A 117 1.21 16.35 11.78
N GLU A 118 1.92 17.36 12.27
CA GLU A 118 2.64 18.31 11.42
C GLU A 118 3.86 17.64 10.75
N PRO A 119 4.36 18.19 9.63
CA PRO A 119 5.59 17.73 9.00
C PRO A 119 6.76 17.67 10.01
N PRO A 120 7.72 16.75 9.80
CA PRO A 120 7.97 16.00 8.57
C PRO A 120 7.21 14.66 8.45
N TYR A 121 6.66 14.38 7.26
CA TYR A 121 5.91 13.15 6.96
C TYR A 121 6.80 11.98 6.59
N ARG A 122 6.32 10.77 6.86
CA ARG A 122 6.99 9.52 6.48
C ARG A 122 6.66 9.16 5.02
N PRO A 123 7.61 8.64 4.21
CA PRO A 123 7.35 8.27 2.82
C PRO A 123 6.22 7.24 2.64
N SER A 124 6.06 6.33 3.60
CA SER A 124 4.96 5.37 3.69
C SER A 124 3.61 6.07 3.67
N LEU A 125 3.44 7.10 4.51
CA LEU A 125 2.20 7.87 4.65
C LEU A 125 1.84 8.62 3.37
N LEU A 126 2.84 9.16 2.67
CA LEU A 126 2.66 9.86 1.39
C LEU A 126 2.26 8.90 0.25
N ALA A 127 2.71 7.65 0.29
CA ALA A 127 2.40 6.66 -0.74
C ALA A 127 0.98 6.09 -0.61
N VAL A 128 0.41 6.03 0.60
CA VAL A 128 -0.91 5.46 0.88
C VAL A 128 -2.03 5.94 -0.06
N PRO A 129 -2.28 7.25 -0.27
CA PRO A 129 -3.38 7.70 -1.14
C PRO A 129 -3.24 7.19 -2.58
N PHE A 130 -2.00 6.98 -3.05
CA PHE A 130 -1.73 6.50 -4.40
C PHE A 130 -1.94 4.97 -4.54
N THR A 131 -2.00 4.23 -3.43
CA THR A 131 -2.30 2.80 -3.42
C THR A 131 -3.79 2.49 -3.62
N ALA A 132 -4.67 3.49 -3.62
CA ALA A 132 -6.11 3.32 -3.84
C ALA A 132 -6.47 2.60 -5.16
N ILE A 133 -5.55 2.62 -6.15
CA ILE A 133 -5.70 1.84 -7.39
C ILE A 133 -5.89 0.33 -7.12
N ALA A 134 -5.32 -0.18 -6.03
CA ALA A 134 -5.42 -1.59 -5.65
C ALA A 134 -6.85 -2.03 -5.35
N LEU A 135 -7.71 -1.10 -4.92
CA LEU A 135 -9.13 -1.36 -4.69
C LEU A 135 -9.84 -1.81 -5.97
N ARG A 136 -9.41 -1.31 -7.14
CA ARG A 136 -10.00 -1.71 -8.43
C ARG A 136 -9.73 -3.18 -8.77
N TYR A 137 -8.64 -3.75 -8.25
CA TYR A 137 -8.30 -5.16 -8.44
C TYR A 137 -9.00 -6.09 -7.43
N LEU A 138 -9.52 -5.54 -6.33
CA LEU A 138 -10.32 -6.31 -5.36
C LEU A 138 -11.76 -6.55 -5.88
N ASP A 139 -12.34 -5.58 -6.59
CA ASP A 139 -13.72 -5.69 -7.11
C ASP A 139 -13.86 -6.68 -8.28
N GLY A 140 -12.80 -6.91 -9.06
CA GLY A 140 -12.82 -7.82 -10.22
C GLY A 140 -13.18 -9.27 -9.86
N GLU A 141 -12.93 -9.69 -8.62
CA GLU A 141 -13.31 -11.01 -8.08
C GLU A 141 -14.84 -11.21 -8.05
N SER A 142 -15.60 -10.12 -7.90
CA SER A 142 -17.07 -10.12 -7.73
C SER A 142 -17.84 -10.23 -9.03
N ALA A 143 -17.24 -9.83 -10.16
CA ALA A 143 -17.89 -9.83 -11.47
C ALA A 143 -17.82 -11.21 -12.11
N ASP A 144 -16.65 -11.86 -12.03
CA ASP A 144 -16.40 -13.18 -12.64
C ASP A 144 -17.18 -14.31 -11.93
N ARG A 145 -17.39 -14.18 -10.62
CA ARG A 145 -18.21 -15.11 -9.84
C ARG A 145 -19.70 -15.04 -10.21
N ARG A 146 -20.18 -13.86 -10.62
CA ARG A 146 -21.58 -13.64 -11.00
C ARG A 146 -21.90 -14.21 -12.38
N THR A 147 -20.94 -14.17 -13.31
CA THR A 147 -21.05 -14.83 -14.62
C THR A 147 -20.89 -16.33 -14.52
N ALA A 148 -19.99 -16.82 -13.65
CA ALA A 148 -19.84 -18.26 -13.40
C ALA A 148 -21.11 -18.87 -12.75
N ASN A 149 -21.72 -18.18 -11.79
CA ASN A 149 -22.91 -18.65 -11.08
C ASN A 149 -24.23 -18.39 -11.83
N GLY A 150 -24.21 -17.64 -12.93
CA GLY A 150 -25.38 -17.41 -13.79
C GLY A 150 -25.48 -18.38 -14.97
N GLN A 151 -24.46 -19.23 -15.17
CA GLN A 151 -24.41 -20.23 -16.23
C GLN A 151 -25.09 -21.56 -15.82
N ASP A 152 -25.31 -21.77 -14.51
CA ASP A 152 -25.91 -22.99 -13.95
C ASP A 152 -27.46 -22.92 -13.90
N ASP A 153 -28.04 -21.77 -14.24
CA ASP A 153 -29.49 -21.50 -14.14
C ASP A 153 -30.22 -21.56 -15.50
N GLU A 154 -29.57 -21.94 -16.61
CA GLU A 154 -30.32 -22.30 -17.83
C GLU A 154 -31.03 -23.65 -17.60
N PRO A 155 -32.37 -23.68 -17.53
CA PRO A 155 -33.08 -24.94 -17.48
C PRO A 155 -32.84 -25.64 -18.81
N ASN A 156 -32.16 -26.78 -18.74
CA ASN A 156 -31.95 -27.69 -19.86
C ASN A 156 -33.29 -27.95 -20.57
N ALA A 157 -33.50 -27.24 -21.68
CA ALA A 157 -34.73 -27.30 -22.47
C ALA A 157 -34.77 -28.52 -23.40
N ASP A 158 -33.84 -29.47 -23.24
CA ASP A 158 -33.86 -30.74 -23.96
C ASP A 158 -34.52 -31.81 -23.10
N GLY A 159 -35.84 -31.70 -23.02
CA GLY A 159 -36.70 -32.84 -22.79
C GLY A 159 -36.63 -33.81 -23.99
N GLU A 160 -36.66 -35.09 -23.64
CA GLU A 160 -36.96 -36.25 -24.50
C GLU A 160 -35.85 -36.78 -25.43
N ARG A 161 -35.30 -37.95 -25.11
CA ARG A 161 -35.78 -39.29 -25.53
C ARG A 161 -34.74 -40.35 -25.14
N GLY A 162 -35.13 -41.30 -24.30
CA GLY A 162 -34.36 -42.52 -24.05
C GLY A 162 -34.46 -43.50 -25.24
N PRO A 163 -33.40 -44.28 -25.55
CA PRO A 163 -33.44 -45.30 -26.61
C PRO A 163 -34.23 -46.55 -26.19
N PRO A 164 -34.72 -47.34 -27.17
CA PRO A 164 -35.88 -48.24 -27.06
C PRO A 164 -35.70 -49.49 -26.19
#